data_AF-A0AA85C3E2-F1
#
_entry.id   AF-A0AA85C3E2-F1
#
_cell.length_a   1.000
_cell.length_b   1.000
_cell.length_c   1.000
_cell.angle_alpha   90.00
_cell.angle_beta   90.00
_cell.angle_gamma   90.00
#
_symmetry.space_group_name_H-M   'P 1'
#
loop_
_entity.id
_entity.type
_entity.pdbx_description
1 polymer ?
#
loop_
_entity_poly.entity_id
_entity_poly.type
_entity_poly.pdbx_seq_one_letter_code
_entity_poly.pdbx_strand_id
1 'polypeptide(L)'
;MWPERRLKSGVIPPYLIKMKQKEKERIQKELENQPDPDQPPGHQRMPEEERLNTLELLNKAHTQLSEEFSHLPVRMDTLRIRSRRAEIESRLSELEQAIEIFSKPKVFIKPG
;
A
#
# COMPACT_ATOMS: atom_id res chain seq x y z
N MET A 1 11.57 -62.93 -4.45
CA MET A 1 10.37 -62.65 -5.27
C MET A 1 9.88 -61.26 -4.87
N TRP A 2 10.09 -60.25 -5.70
CA TRP A 2 9.57 -58.90 -5.41
C TRP A 2 8.06 -58.90 -5.71
N PRO A 3 7.19 -58.42 -4.79
CA PRO A 3 5.77 -58.40 -5.07
C PRO A 3 5.47 -57.40 -6.18
N GLU A 4 4.80 -57.87 -7.23
CA GLU A 4 4.34 -57.03 -8.34
C GLU A 4 3.29 -56.04 -7.82
N ARG A 5 3.72 -54.80 -7.58
CA ARG A 5 2.81 -53.69 -7.27
C ARG A 5 2.11 -53.25 -8.55
N ARG A 6 1.20 -54.08 -9.05
CA ARG A 6 0.44 -53.80 -10.26
C ARG A 6 -0.65 -52.79 -9.95
N LEU A 7 -0.42 -51.53 -10.30
CA LEU A 7 -1.44 -50.48 -10.23
C LEU A 7 -2.54 -50.80 -11.25
N LYS A 8 -3.81 -50.64 -10.86
CA LYS A 8 -4.95 -50.85 -11.77
C LYS A 8 -4.85 -49.88 -12.95
N SER A 9 -5.02 -50.38 -14.17
CA SER A 9 -5.03 -49.54 -15.36
C SER A 9 -6.12 -48.46 -15.26
N GLY A 10 -5.79 -47.24 -15.67
CA GLY A 10 -6.71 -46.09 -15.58
C GLY A 10 -6.72 -45.37 -14.22
N VAL A 11 -6.00 -45.85 -13.20
CA VAL A 11 -5.90 -45.16 -11.90
C VAL A 11 -4.55 -44.46 -11.77
N ILE A 12 -4.58 -43.18 -11.42
CA ILE A 12 -3.37 -42.39 -11.15
C ILE A 12 -2.72 -42.93 -9.86
N PRO A 13 -1.43 -43.33 -9.91
CA PRO A 13 -0.72 -43.78 -8.72
C PRO A 13 -0.71 -42.72 -7.60
N PRO A 14 -0.93 -43.12 -6.33
CA PRO A 14 -1.00 -42.18 -5.21
C PRO A 14 0.24 -41.30 -5.04
N TYR A 15 1.42 -41.79 -5.44
CA TYR A 15 2.65 -41.02 -5.35
C TYR A 15 2.64 -39.82 -6.31
N LEU A 16 2.07 -39.95 -7.52
CA LEU A 16 1.95 -38.84 -8.46
C LEU A 16 0.99 -37.75 -7.95
N ILE A 17 -0.08 -38.15 -7.26
CA ILE A 17 -1.02 -37.21 -6.63
C ILE A 17 -0.31 -36.42 -5.52
N LYS A 18 0.41 -37.11 -4.62
CA LYS A 18 1.19 -36.48 -3.56
C LYS A 18 2.28 -35.55 -4.09
N MET A 19 2.95 -35.93 -5.17
CA MET A 19 3.95 -35.07 -5.82
C MET A 19 3.31 -33.81 -6.39
N LYS A 20 2.16 -33.92 -7.07
CA LYS A 20 1.43 -32.75 -7.60
C LYS A 20 0.94 -31.84 -6.49
N GLN A 21 0.49 -32.39 -5.36
CA GLN A 21 0.11 -31.62 -4.18
C GLN A 21 1.30 -30.86 -3.59
N LYS A 22 2.43 -31.55 -3.36
CA LYS A 22 3.67 -30.90 -2.91
C LYS A 22 4.13 -29.78 -3.83
N GLU A 23 4.05 -29.99 -5.13
CA GLU A 23 4.44 -28.95 -6.10
C GLU A 23 3.50 -27.74 -6.03
N LYS A 24 2.19 -27.96 -5.92
CA LYS A 24 1.23 -26.88 -5.69
C LYS A 24 1.52 -26.11 -4.40
N GLU A 25 1.79 -26.82 -3.30
CA GLU A 25 2.15 -26.19 -2.01
C GLU A 25 3.44 -25.38 -2.12
N ARG A 26 4.43 -25.88 -2.86
CA ARG A 26 5.70 -25.19 -3.09
C ARG A 26 5.51 -23.91 -3.90
N ILE A 27 4.78 -23.98 -5.01
CA ILE A 27 4.45 -22.82 -5.86
C ILE A 27 3.63 -21.79 -5.06
N GLN A 28 2.66 -22.24 -4.27
CA GLN A 28 1.85 -21.36 -3.43
C GLN A 28 2.73 -20.60 -2.41
N LYS A 29 3.63 -21.31 -1.72
CA LYS A 29 4.59 -20.67 -0.81
C LYS A 29 5.53 -19.71 -1.51
N GLU A 30 6.01 -20.04 -2.70
CA GLU A 30 6.87 -19.16 -3.49
C GLU A 30 6.13 -17.86 -3.85
N LEU A 31 4.86 -17.97 -4.28
CA LEU A 31 4.01 -16.85 -4.64
C LEU A 31 3.69 -15.95 -3.43
N GLU A 32 3.43 -16.55 -2.26
CA GLU A 32 3.18 -15.82 -1.01
C GLU A 32 4.42 -15.07 -0.50
N ASN A 33 5.60 -15.65 -0.70
CA ASN A 33 6.88 -15.04 -0.31
C ASN A 33 7.45 -14.11 -1.38
N GLN A 34 6.84 -14.06 -2.56
CA GLN A 34 7.35 -13.24 -3.65
C GLN A 34 7.17 -11.76 -3.26
N PRO A 35 8.25 -10.96 -3.26
CA PRO A 35 8.13 -9.54 -2.99
C PRO A 35 7.21 -8.90 -4.02
N ASP A 36 6.45 -7.89 -3.58
CA ASP A 36 5.53 -7.17 -4.47
C ASP A 36 6.32 -6.65 -5.68
N PRO A 37 5.91 -6.95 -6.93
CA PRO A 37 6.65 -6.53 -8.12
C PRO A 37 6.80 -5.00 -8.21
N ASP A 38 5.89 -4.26 -7.56
CA ASP A 38 5.91 -2.80 -7.50
C ASP A 38 6.80 -2.26 -6.37
N GLN A 39 7.35 -3.10 -5.48
CA GLN A 39 8.16 -2.68 -4.35
C GLN A 39 9.54 -2.17 -4.81
N PRO A 40 9.89 -0.89 -4.61
CA PRO A 40 11.19 -0.39 -5.00
C PRO A 40 12.32 -0.98 -4.13
N PRO A 41 13.56 -1.10 -4.66
CA PRO A 41 14.70 -1.59 -3.90
C PRO A 41 14.94 -0.77 -2.61
N GLY A 42 15.19 -1.46 -1.50
CA GLY A 42 15.43 -0.82 -0.20
C GLY A 42 14.21 -0.13 0.42
N HIS A 43 13.01 -0.39 -0.10
CA HIS A 43 11.75 0.07 0.50
C HIS A 43 11.00 -1.10 1.13
N GLN A 44 10.18 -0.79 2.14
CA GLN A 44 9.30 -1.73 2.81
C GLN A 44 7.86 -1.26 2.69
N ARG A 45 6.93 -2.19 2.52
CA ARG A 45 5.50 -1.88 2.54
C ARG A 45 5.09 -1.37 3.92
N MET A 46 4.44 -0.21 3.96
CA MET A 46 3.84 0.34 5.17
C MET A 46 2.66 -0.56 5.60
N PRO A 47 2.57 -0.93 6.89
CA PRO A 47 1.41 -1.63 7.44
C PRO A 47 0.11 -0.90 7.17
N GLU A 48 -0.97 -1.63 6.94
CA GLU A 48 -2.26 -1.04 6.57
C GLU A 48 -2.83 -0.14 7.68
N GLU A 49 -2.75 -0.57 8.94
CA GLU A 49 -3.20 0.22 10.09
C GLU A 49 -2.45 1.55 10.20
N GLU A 50 -1.11 1.51 10.05
CA GLU A 50 -0.27 2.70 10.10
C GLU A 50 -0.58 3.68 8.95
N ARG A 51 -0.79 3.13 7.74
CA ARG A 51 -1.21 3.90 6.57
C ARG A 51 -2.56 4.59 6.80
N LEU A 52 -3.55 3.86 7.33
CA LEU A 52 -4.88 4.41 7.60
C LEU A 52 -4.83 5.50 8.68
N ASN A 53 -4.07 5.27 9.76
CA ASN A 53 -3.88 6.27 10.81
C ASN A 53 -3.23 7.55 10.27
N THR A 54 -2.22 7.41 9.41
CA THR A 54 -1.54 8.55 8.76
C THR A 54 -2.49 9.28 7.82
N LEU A 55 -3.26 8.55 7.02
CA LEU A 55 -4.28 9.11 6.12
C LEU A 55 -5.34 9.89 6.91
N GLU A 56 -5.80 9.37 8.05
CA GLU A 56 -6.77 10.07 8.90
C GLU A 56 -6.19 11.38 9.45
N LEU A 57 -4.92 11.35 9.91
CA LEU A 57 -4.23 12.55 10.40
C LEU A 57 -4.10 13.62 9.31
N LEU A 58 -3.70 13.21 8.09
CA LEU A 58 -3.57 14.12 6.95
C LEU A 58 -4.91 14.76 6.58
N ASN A 59 -5.99 13.97 6.55
CA ASN A 59 -7.33 14.49 6.28
C ASN A 59 -7.78 15.49 7.34
N LYS A 60 -7.54 15.21 8.63
CA LYS A 60 -7.84 16.16 9.72
C LYS A 60 -7.08 17.47 9.53
N ALA A 61 -5.77 17.40 9.27
CA ALA A 61 -4.96 18.59 9.02
C ALA A 61 -5.47 19.39 7.81
N HIS A 62 -5.83 18.70 6.72
CA HIS A 62 -6.39 19.33 5.53
C HIS A 62 -7.72 20.05 5.82
N THR A 63 -8.63 19.42 6.56
CA THR A 63 -9.92 20.05 6.93
C THR A 63 -9.72 21.30 7.78
N GLN A 64 -8.85 21.25 8.78
CA GLN A 64 -8.53 22.41 9.64
C GLN A 64 -7.94 23.57 8.84
N LEU A 65 -7.03 23.26 7.92
CA LEU A 65 -6.34 24.29 7.12
C LEU A 65 -7.26 24.86 6.03
N SER A 66 -8.18 24.05 5.50
CA SER A 66 -9.25 24.49 4.59
C SER A 66 -10.24 25.41 5.29
N GLU A 67 -10.61 25.09 6.54
CA GLU A 67 -11.40 25.99 7.37
C GLU A 67 -10.65 27.30 7.59
N GLU A 68 -9.37 27.28 7.99
CA GLU A 68 -8.57 28.50 8.15
C GLU A 68 -8.53 29.35 6.87
N PHE A 69 -8.34 28.70 5.71
CA PHE A 69 -8.37 29.36 4.41
C PHE A 69 -9.71 30.05 4.14
N SER A 70 -10.82 29.41 4.48
CA SER A 70 -12.17 29.97 4.30
C SER A 70 -12.45 31.19 5.20
N HIS A 71 -11.75 31.30 6.34
CA HIS A 71 -11.84 32.45 7.25
C HIS A 71 -10.98 33.64 6.80
N LEU A 72 -10.15 33.49 5.77
CA LEU A 72 -9.35 34.60 5.26
C LEU A 72 -10.24 35.69 4.65
N PRO A 73 -9.90 36.98 4.83
CA PRO A 73 -10.65 38.06 4.22
C PRO A 73 -10.59 37.97 2.69
N VAL A 74 -11.73 38.21 2.06
CA VAL A 74 -11.86 38.20 0.58
C VAL A 74 -10.98 39.27 -0.07
N ARG A 75 -10.76 40.40 0.62
CA ARG A 75 -9.92 41.49 0.14
C ARG A 75 -8.45 41.26 0.46
N MET A 76 -7.61 41.32 -0.57
CA MET A 76 -6.16 41.13 -0.49
C MET A 76 -5.41 42.45 -0.47
N ASP A 77 -5.81 43.36 0.41
CA ASP A 77 -5.37 44.76 0.40
C ASP A 77 -3.95 44.94 0.97
N THR A 78 -3.47 44.00 1.79
CA THR A 78 -2.13 44.06 2.41
C THR A 78 -1.24 42.90 1.97
N LEU A 79 0.08 43.16 1.92
CA LEU A 79 1.08 42.13 1.63
C LEU A 79 0.99 40.96 2.64
N ARG A 80 0.74 41.26 3.92
CA ARG A 80 0.57 40.24 4.97
C ARG A 80 -0.55 39.25 4.66
N ILE A 81 -1.71 39.75 4.20
CA ILE A 81 -2.85 38.88 3.82
C ILE A 81 -2.48 38.01 2.62
N ARG A 82 -1.82 38.58 1.61
CA ARG A 82 -1.36 37.83 0.42
C ARG A 82 -0.36 36.74 0.78
N SER A 83 0.64 37.05 1.60
CA SER A 83 1.65 36.10 2.05
C SER A 83 1.03 34.97 2.88
N ARG A 84 0.13 35.28 3.81
CA ARG A 84 -0.57 34.25 4.61
C ARG A 84 -1.42 33.33 3.73
N ARG A 85 -2.14 33.89 2.76
CA ARG A 85 -2.93 33.11 1.81
C ARG A 85 -2.06 32.15 1.00
N ALA A 86 -0.95 32.65 0.43
CA ALA A 86 -0.03 31.83 -0.35
C ALA A 86 0.62 30.72 0.50
N GLU A 87 0.95 31.00 1.76
CA GLU A 87 1.45 29.99 2.71
C GLU A 87 0.43 28.86 2.93
N ILE A 88 -0.84 29.22 3.15
CA ILE A 88 -1.93 28.25 3.35
C ILE A 88 -2.18 27.44 2.08
N GLU A 89 -2.20 28.07 0.91
CA GLU A 89 -2.36 27.38 -0.39
C GLU A 89 -1.22 26.38 -0.66
N SER A 90 0.03 26.76 -0.38
CA SER A 90 1.18 25.85 -0.51
C SER A 90 1.02 24.63 0.38
N ARG A 91 0.63 24.83 1.65
CA ARG A 91 0.42 23.74 2.61
C ARG A 91 -0.76 22.84 2.24
N LEU A 92 -1.85 23.40 1.71
CA LEU A 92 -2.96 22.59 1.20
C LEU A 92 -2.48 21.69 0.07
N SER A 93 -1.75 22.23 -0.90
CA SER A 93 -1.19 21.45 -2.01
C SER A 93 -0.25 20.33 -1.52
N GLU A 94 0.60 20.60 -0.53
CA GLU A 94 1.47 19.58 0.07
C GLU A 94 0.65 18.47 0.76
N LEU A 95 -0.39 18.84 1.50
CA LEU A 95 -1.29 17.89 2.17
C LEU A 95 -2.08 17.05 1.15
N GLU A 96 -2.60 17.66 0.09
CA GLU A 96 -3.32 16.95 -0.98
C GLU A 96 -2.43 15.91 -1.66
N GLN A 97 -1.18 16.26 -1.98
CA GLN A 97 -0.21 15.31 -2.54
C GLN A 97 0.08 14.16 -1.58
N ALA A 98 0.24 14.45 -0.28
CA ALA A 98 0.43 13.42 0.72
C ALA A 98 -0.81 12.50 0.81
N ILE A 99 -2.01 13.08 0.90
CA ILE A 99 -3.28 12.32 0.93
C ILE A 99 -3.39 11.42 -0.29
N GLU A 100 -3.07 11.92 -1.49
CA GLU A 100 -3.08 11.11 -2.71
C GLU A 100 -2.15 9.90 -2.60
N ILE A 101 -0.93 10.08 -2.07
CA ILE A 101 0.02 8.98 -1.85
C ILE A 101 -0.55 7.97 -0.85
N PHE A 102 -1.03 8.42 0.31
CA PHE A 102 -1.52 7.53 1.37
C PHE A 102 -2.91 6.93 1.10
N SER A 103 -3.68 7.50 0.17
CA SER A 103 -4.95 6.94 -0.31
C SER A 103 -4.76 5.64 -1.10
N LYS A 104 -3.57 5.42 -1.68
CA LYS A 104 -3.25 4.21 -2.41
C LYS A 104 -3.25 3.00 -1.47
N PRO A 105 -3.71 1.82 -1.92
CA PRO A 105 -3.78 0.62 -1.07
C PRO A 105 -2.40 0.09 -0.67
N LYS A 106 -1.37 0.40 -1.48
CA LYS A 106 0.01 0.00 -1.26
C LYS A 106 0.87 1.26 -1.18
N VAL A 107 1.56 1.44 -0.05
CA VAL A 107 2.51 2.53 0.17
C VAL A 107 3.83 1.89 0.60
N PHE A 108 4.93 2.30 -0.03
CA PHE A 108 6.26 1.82 0.27
C PHE A 108 7.08 2.95 0.89
N ILE A 109 7.68 2.67 2.05
CA ILE A 109 8.51 3.62 2.78
C ILE A 109 9.96 3.13 2.77
N LYS A 110 10.91 4.08 2.73
CA LYS A 110 12.31 3.76 2.93
C LYS A 110 12.58 3.75 4.44
N PRO A 111 12.94 2.61 5.05
CA PRO A 111 13.40 2.60 6.43
C PRO A 111 14.66 3.48 6.54
N GLY A 112 14.66 4.37 7.52
CA GLY A 112 15.75 5.31 7.81
C GLY A 112 16.98 4.62 8.41
#